data_AF-A0A522G1K3-F1
#
_entry.id   AF-A0A522G1K3-F1
#
_cell.length_a   1.000
_cell.length_b   1.000
_cell.length_c   1.000
_cell.angle_alpha   90.00
_cell.angle_beta   90.00
_cell.angle_gamma   90.00
#
_symmetry.space_group_name_H-M   'P 1'
#
loop_
_entity.id
_entity.type
_entity.pdbx_description
1 polymer ?
#
loop_
_entity_poly.entity_id
_entity_poly.type
_entity_poly.pdbx_seq_one_letter_code
_entity_poly.pdbx_strand_id
1 'polypeptide(L)'
;MNKTEAQEFLGRMVSAWTAANGTYVGTLIEVVAAKGRPWRGRVRITGVLTIACHWEIGCSGPIRKGFRPDDEIEVGGLNIKPCEHEGTTYLAALEASNDELRGWIGSDPDGQRDQTWSFQKLLTAQQEVLRREIEAAALP
;
A
#
# COMPACT_ATOMS: atom_id res chain seq x y z
N MET A 1 17.42 -2.88 -3.80
CA MET A 1 18.24 -3.50 -4.87
C MET A 1 18.92 -2.40 -5.68
N ASN A 2 20.05 -2.68 -6.32
CA ASN A 2 20.64 -1.80 -7.32
C ASN A 2 20.05 -2.07 -8.72
N LYS A 3 20.42 -1.26 -9.73
CA LYS A 3 19.88 -1.40 -11.10
C LYS A 3 20.21 -2.75 -11.73
N THR A 4 21.43 -3.26 -11.55
CA THR A 4 21.90 -4.51 -12.15
C THR A 4 21.13 -5.69 -11.55
N GLU A 5 21.02 -5.74 -10.23
CA GLU A 5 20.18 -6.74 -9.52
C GLU A 5 18.72 -6.67 -10.00
N ALA A 6 18.17 -5.47 -10.19
CA ALA A 6 16.80 -5.31 -10.67
C ALA A 6 16.58 -5.93 -12.07
N GLN A 7 17.58 -5.86 -12.96
CA GLN A 7 17.49 -6.49 -14.28
C GLN A 7 17.39 -8.02 -14.18
N GLU A 8 18.07 -8.63 -13.20
CA GLU A 8 17.98 -10.08 -12.95
C GLU A 8 16.63 -10.50 -12.34
N PHE A 9 15.89 -9.54 -11.78
CA PHE A 9 14.56 -9.73 -11.20
C PHE A 9 13.41 -9.43 -12.16
N LEU A 10 13.68 -9.12 -13.43
CA LEU A 10 12.62 -9.00 -14.44
C LEU A 10 11.82 -10.31 -14.55
N GLY A 11 10.49 -10.19 -14.50
CA GLY A 11 9.56 -11.32 -14.44
C GLY A 11 9.48 -12.00 -13.08
N ARG A 12 10.20 -11.54 -12.06
CA ARG A 12 10.19 -12.11 -10.70
C ARG A 12 9.39 -11.25 -9.72
N MET A 13 9.05 -11.86 -8.61
CA MET A 13 8.31 -11.23 -7.52
C MET A 13 9.19 -10.24 -6.75
N VAL A 14 8.62 -9.05 -6.49
CA VAL A 14 9.24 -7.97 -5.75
C VAL A 14 8.20 -7.31 -4.85
N SER A 15 8.67 -6.71 -3.76
CA SER A 15 7.88 -5.76 -2.97
C SER A 15 8.13 -4.34 -3.47
N ALA A 16 7.08 -3.54 -3.59
CA ALA A 16 7.11 -2.15 -3.98
C ALA A 16 6.51 -1.26 -2.88
N TRP A 17 7.33 -0.41 -2.29
CA TRP A 17 6.88 0.62 -1.35
C TRP A 17 6.47 1.89 -2.11
N THR A 18 5.39 2.52 -1.66
CA THR A 18 4.84 3.72 -2.29
C THR A 18 4.89 4.89 -1.32
N ALA A 19 4.99 6.11 -1.85
CA ALA A 19 5.05 7.32 -1.02
C ALA A 19 3.80 7.53 -0.13
N ALA A 20 2.69 6.85 -0.41
CA ALA A 20 1.50 6.84 0.43
C ALA A 20 1.56 5.80 1.58
N ASN A 21 2.75 5.34 1.96
CA ASN A 21 3.00 4.33 2.99
C ASN A 21 2.37 2.94 2.74
N GLY A 22 1.94 2.65 1.51
CA GLY A 22 1.49 1.32 1.12
C GLY A 22 2.66 0.45 0.65
N THR A 23 2.65 -0.82 1.04
CA THR A 23 3.60 -1.83 0.57
C THR A 23 2.85 -2.90 -0.20
N TYR A 24 3.26 -3.09 -1.45
CA TYR A 24 2.61 -4.00 -2.39
C TYR A 24 3.58 -5.08 -2.82
N VAL A 25 3.05 -6.21 -3.29
CA VAL A 25 3.81 -7.28 -3.94
C VAL A 25 3.35 -7.37 -5.38
N GLY A 26 4.31 -7.64 -6.26
CA GLY A 26 4.01 -7.75 -7.68
C GLY A 26 5.18 -8.30 -8.48
N THR A 27 4.96 -8.43 -9.78
CA THR A 27 6.00 -8.83 -10.72
C THR A 27 6.70 -7.60 -11.27
N LEU A 28 8.04 -7.55 -11.20
CA LEU A 28 8.81 -6.51 -11.85
C LEU A 28 8.78 -6.73 -13.37
N ILE A 29 8.08 -5.88 -14.11
CA ILE A 29 7.88 -6.05 -15.56
C ILE A 29 8.83 -5.19 -16.40
N GLU A 30 9.34 -4.09 -15.85
CA GLU A 30 10.26 -3.20 -16.57
C GLU A 30 11.24 -2.50 -15.61
N VAL A 31 12.48 -2.28 -16.06
CA VAL A 31 13.47 -1.43 -15.38
C VAL A 31 13.75 -0.22 -16.27
N VAL A 32 13.24 0.94 -15.87
CA VAL A 32 13.38 2.21 -16.59
C VAL A 32 14.59 2.97 -16.06
N ALA A 33 15.58 3.20 -16.93
CA ALA A 33 16.80 3.91 -16.55
C ALA A 33 17.20 4.96 -17.60
N ALA A 34 16.84 6.21 -17.35
CA ALA A 34 17.26 7.35 -18.16
C ALA A 34 18.61 7.90 -17.69
N LYS A 35 19.47 8.34 -18.61
CA LYS A 35 20.78 8.94 -18.30
C LYS A 35 20.59 10.14 -17.34
N GLY A 36 21.31 10.13 -16.23
CA GLY A 36 21.30 11.21 -15.23
C GLY A 36 20.09 11.21 -14.28
N ARG A 37 19.23 10.17 -14.31
CA ARG A 37 18.11 10.02 -13.37
C ARG A 37 18.24 8.72 -12.57
N PRO A 38 17.77 8.68 -11.31
CA PRO A 38 17.61 7.42 -10.59
C PRO A 38 16.74 6.46 -11.40
N TRP A 39 17.08 5.18 -11.37
CA TRP A 39 16.30 4.16 -12.06
C TRP A 39 14.96 3.93 -11.35
N ARG A 40 13.98 3.47 -12.12
CA ARG A 40 12.62 3.17 -11.67
C ARG A 40 12.24 1.79 -12.16
N GLY A 41 11.34 1.11 -11.45
CA GLY A 41 10.77 -0.15 -11.91
C GLY A 41 9.28 -0.01 -12.13
N ARG A 42 8.78 -0.62 -13.20
CA ARG A 42 7.35 -0.84 -13.39
C ARG A 42 7.00 -2.20 -12.82
N VAL A 43 6.05 -2.24 -11.91
CA VAL A 43 5.62 -3.43 -11.19
C VAL A 43 4.15 -3.65 -11.45
N ARG A 44 3.78 -4.86 -11.89
CA ARG A 44 2.38 -5.29 -11.93
C ARG A 44 2.02 -5.89 -10.58
N ILE A 45 1.10 -5.27 -9.87
CA ILE A 45 0.70 -5.68 -8.53
C ILE A 45 -0.02 -7.02 -8.59
N THR A 46 0.34 -7.92 -7.71
CA THR A 46 -0.34 -9.21 -7.50
C THR A 46 -0.99 -9.30 -6.13
N GLY A 47 -0.56 -8.47 -5.18
CA GLY A 47 -1.15 -8.41 -3.85
C GLY A 47 -0.67 -7.23 -3.01
N VAL A 48 -1.26 -7.14 -1.82
CA VAL A 48 -1.03 -6.06 -0.86
C VAL A 48 -0.44 -6.67 0.41
N LEU A 49 0.67 -6.10 0.90
CA LEU A 49 1.22 -6.45 2.22
C LEU A 49 0.75 -5.46 3.29
N THR A 50 0.73 -4.18 2.93
CA THR A 50 0.27 -3.10 3.81
C THR A 50 -0.50 -2.10 2.97
N ILE A 51 -1.72 -1.77 3.38
CA ILE A 51 -2.52 -0.78 2.67
C ILE A 51 -1.86 0.60 2.69
N ALA A 52 -2.09 1.39 1.63
CA ALA A 52 -1.72 2.79 1.66
C ALA A 52 -2.47 3.51 2.78
N CYS A 53 -1.81 4.50 3.38
CA CYS A 53 -2.42 5.35 4.38
C CYS A 53 -3.50 6.23 3.72
N HIS A 54 -4.75 5.98 4.09
CA HIS A 54 -5.92 6.73 3.62
C HIS A 54 -6.01 8.13 4.22
N TRP A 55 -5.29 8.37 5.32
CA TRP A 55 -5.30 9.63 6.07
C TRP A 55 -3.87 10.03 6.47
N GLU A 56 -3.24 10.92 5.72
CA GLU A 56 -1.93 11.47 6.08
C GLU A 56 -2.12 12.62 7.09
N ILE A 57 -1.38 12.60 8.21
CA ILE A 57 -1.42 13.68 9.21
C ILE A 57 -1.07 15.01 8.52
N GLY A 58 -2.00 15.97 8.55
CA GLY A 58 -1.83 17.29 7.94
C GLY A 58 -2.41 17.46 6.52
N CYS A 59 -3.00 16.43 5.91
CA CYS A 59 -3.62 16.53 4.60
C CYS A 59 -5.16 16.56 4.71
N SER A 60 -5.77 17.68 4.31
CA SER A 60 -7.22 17.83 4.04
C SER A 60 -7.63 17.27 2.67
N GLY A 61 -6.79 16.42 2.08
CA GLY A 61 -6.97 15.89 0.73
C GLY A 61 -8.00 14.76 0.64
N PRO A 62 -8.40 14.39 -0.59
CA PRO A 62 -9.28 13.25 -0.80
C PRO A 62 -8.66 11.96 -0.27
N ILE A 63 -9.49 11.08 0.28
CA ILE A 63 -9.10 9.73 0.71
C ILE A 63 -8.39 9.03 -0.44
N ARG A 64 -7.11 8.70 -0.27
CA ARG A 64 -6.30 8.07 -1.32
C ARG A 64 -6.73 6.62 -1.49
N LYS A 65 -6.94 6.18 -2.72
CA LYS A 65 -7.14 4.76 -3.03
C LYS A 65 -5.78 4.07 -3.11
N GLY A 66 -5.66 2.87 -2.53
CA GLY A 66 -4.50 2.02 -2.74
C GLY A 66 -4.53 1.35 -4.12
N PHE A 67 -3.47 0.60 -4.44
CA PHE A 67 -3.38 -0.20 -5.67
C PHE A 67 -3.98 -1.60 -5.46
N ARG A 68 -4.57 -2.16 -6.52
CA ARG A 68 -5.20 -3.49 -6.55
C ARG A 68 -4.32 -4.48 -7.33
N PRO A 69 -4.56 -5.79 -7.20
CA PRO A 69 -4.06 -6.76 -8.17
C PRO A 69 -4.33 -6.30 -9.61
N ASP A 70 -3.36 -6.59 -10.48
CA ASP A 70 -3.29 -6.20 -11.89
C ASP A 70 -2.98 -4.72 -12.19
N ASP A 71 -3.02 -3.82 -11.19
CA ASP A 71 -2.55 -2.45 -11.38
C ASP A 71 -1.05 -2.44 -11.75
N GLU A 72 -0.66 -1.60 -12.70
CA GLU A 72 0.74 -1.35 -13.02
C GLU A 72 1.20 -0.02 -12.40
N ILE A 73 2.23 -0.09 -11.57
CA ILE A 73 2.78 1.09 -10.89
C ILE A 73 4.23 1.31 -11.24
N GLU A 74 4.65 2.58 -11.28
CA GLU A 74 6.05 2.94 -11.46
C GLU A 74 6.64 3.53 -10.18
N VAL A 75 7.57 2.81 -9.57
CA VAL A 75 8.20 3.19 -8.30
C VAL A 75 9.70 3.41 -8.45
N GLY A 76 10.25 4.30 -7.63
CA GLY A 76 11.69 4.54 -7.59
C GLY A 76 12.44 3.27 -7.15
N GLY A 77 13.60 3.02 -7.75
CA GLY A 77 14.34 1.77 -7.52
C GLY A 77 14.71 1.46 -6.07
N LEU A 78 14.87 2.50 -5.23
CA LEU A 78 15.11 2.36 -3.79
C LEU A 78 13.92 1.72 -3.05
N ASN A 79 12.73 1.81 -3.63
CA ASN A 79 11.49 1.30 -3.04
C ASN A 79 11.15 -0.11 -3.54
N ILE A 80 12.01 -0.71 -4.36
CA ILE A 80 11.83 -2.07 -4.85
C ILE A 80 12.82 -2.99 -4.13
N LYS A 81 12.31 -4.09 -3.60
CA LYS A 81 13.11 -5.14 -2.97
C LYS A 81 12.66 -6.53 -3.45
N PRO A 82 13.56 -7.52 -3.50
CA PRO A 82 13.15 -8.92 -3.66
C PRO A 82 12.10 -9.29 -2.61
N CYS A 83 11.14 -10.12 -2.98
CA CYS A 83 10.12 -10.59 -2.06
C CYS A 83 9.82 -12.06 -2.32
N GLU A 84 9.64 -12.81 -1.23
CA GLU A 84 9.28 -14.23 -1.25
C GLU A 84 7.88 -14.47 -0.68
N HIS A 85 7.26 -13.43 -0.12
CA HIS A 85 5.94 -13.51 0.47
C HIS A 85 4.88 -13.07 -0.53
N GLU A 86 3.85 -13.89 -0.67
CA GLU A 86 2.65 -13.48 -1.39
C GLU A 86 1.91 -12.40 -0.59
N GLY A 87 1.33 -11.44 -1.31
CA GLY A 87 0.43 -10.47 -0.72
C GLY A 87 -0.98 -11.06 -0.54
N THR A 88 -1.87 -10.28 0.07
CA THR A 88 -3.30 -10.59 0.12
C THR A 88 -4.09 -9.67 -0.81
N THR A 89 -5.41 -9.87 -0.88
CA THR A 89 -6.29 -8.96 -1.62
C THR A 89 -6.35 -7.60 -0.92
N TYR A 90 -6.69 -6.55 -1.68
CA TYR A 90 -6.83 -5.21 -1.11
C TYR A 90 -7.89 -5.17 0.00
N LEU A 91 -9.01 -5.86 -0.18
CA LEU A 91 -10.10 -5.93 0.78
C LEU A 91 -9.66 -6.59 2.10
N ALA A 92 -9.00 -7.75 2.02
CA ALA A 92 -8.51 -8.46 3.19
C ALA A 92 -7.44 -7.65 3.95
N ALA A 93 -6.54 -6.97 3.22
CA ALA A 93 -5.56 -6.08 3.85
C ALA A 93 -6.22 -4.88 4.56
N LEU A 94 -7.31 -4.35 3.98
CA LEU A 94 -8.06 -3.24 4.56
C LEU A 94 -8.84 -3.64 5.81
N GLU A 95 -9.46 -4.82 5.80
CA GLU A 95 -10.14 -5.39 6.98
C GLU A 95 -9.15 -5.63 8.12
N ALA A 96 -8.00 -6.26 7.83
CA ALA A 96 -6.96 -6.51 8.83
C ALA A 96 -6.44 -5.20 9.46
N SER A 97 -6.22 -4.16 8.65
CA SER A 97 -5.78 -2.86 9.16
C SER A 97 -6.83 -2.17 10.03
N ASN A 98 -8.12 -2.27 9.68
CA ASN A 98 -9.21 -1.76 10.52
C ASN A 98 -9.24 -2.47 11.88
N ASP A 99 -9.06 -3.78 11.91
CA ASP A 99 -9.06 -4.56 13.15
C ASP A 99 -7.87 -4.23 14.04
N GLU A 100 -6.68 -4.03 13.44
CA GLU A 100 -5.51 -3.54 14.17
C GLU A 100 -5.76 -2.16 14.80
N LEU A 101 -6.32 -1.22 14.03
CA LEU A 101 -6.66 0.13 14.54
C LEU A 101 -7.68 0.07 15.67
N ARG A 102 -8.70 -0.80 15.58
CA ARG A 102 -9.67 -1.01 16.66
C ARG A 102 -9.00 -1.55 17.92
N GLY A 103 -8.08 -2.51 17.78
CA GLY A 103 -7.29 -3.03 18.89
C GLY A 103 -6.48 -1.95 19.59
N TRP A 104 -5.80 -1.09 18.82
CA TRP A 104 -5.05 0.05 19.35
C TRP A 104 -5.93 1.05 20.08
N ILE A 105 -7.04 1.48 19.46
CA ILE A 105 -7.98 2.43 20.06
C ILE A 105 -8.61 1.84 21.34
N GLY A 106 -9.00 0.56 21.31
CA GLY A 106 -9.55 -0.13 22.47
C GLY A 106 -8.57 -0.28 23.64
N SER A 107 -7.25 -0.28 23.36
CA SER A 107 -6.20 -0.32 24.38
C SER A 107 -5.92 1.03 25.06
N ASP A 108 -6.51 2.13 24.56
CA ASP A 108 -6.42 3.48 25.13
C ASP A 108 -7.80 4.16 25.12
N PRO A 109 -8.75 3.66 25.93
CA PRO A 109 -10.15 4.11 25.90
C PRO A 109 -10.31 5.58 26.32
N ASP A 110 -9.41 6.09 27.16
CA ASP A 110 -9.40 7.48 27.63
C ASP A 110 -8.69 8.44 26.66
N GLY A 111 -8.09 7.91 25.59
CA GLY A 111 -7.39 8.70 24.57
C GLY A 111 -6.21 9.48 25.14
N GLN A 112 -5.58 8.99 26.21
CA GLN A 112 -4.47 9.69 26.87
C GLN A 112 -3.20 9.69 26.04
N ARG A 113 -3.09 8.79 25.04
CA ARG A 113 -1.99 8.82 24.08
C ARG A 113 -2.30 9.84 23.00
N ASP A 114 -1.34 10.73 22.75
CA ASP A 114 -1.39 11.77 21.70
C ASP A 114 -1.77 11.24 20.29
N GLN A 115 -1.65 9.94 20.05
CA GLN A 115 -1.91 9.31 18.74
C GLN A 115 -3.32 8.72 18.59
N THR A 116 -4.09 8.53 19.66
CA THR A 116 -5.38 7.82 19.60
C THR A 116 -6.40 8.54 18.72
N TRP A 117 -6.43 9.88 18.77
CA TRP A 117 -7.24 10.69 17.88
C TRP A 117 -6.86 10.52 16.39
N SER A 118 -5.57 10.39 16.09
CA SER A 118 -5.08 10.17 14.73
C SER A 118 -5.51 8.80 14.20
N PHE A 119 -5.48 7.76 15.05
CA PHE A 119 -5.96 6.43 14.70
C PHE A 119 -7.47 6.37 14.49
N GLN A 120 -8.26 7.09 15.30
CA GLN A 120 -9.72 7.20 15.09
C GLN A 120 -10.06 7.82 13.72
N LYS A 121 -9.32 8.86 13.31
CA LYS A 121 -9.48 9.47 11.99
C LYS A 121 -9.10 8.52 10.85
N LEU A 122 -7.96 7.83 11.01
CA LEU A 122 -7.52 6.84 10.04
C LEU A 122 -8.53 5.69 9.89
N LEU A 123 -9.04 5.17 11.01
CA LEU A 123 -10.07 4.12 11.03
C LEU A 123 -11.34 4.58 10.30
N THR A 124 -11.80 5.80 10.58
CA THR A 124 -12.98 6.37 9.91
C THR A 124 -12.78 6.44 8.38
N ALA A 125 -11.61 6.90 7.94
CA ALA A 125 -11.28 6.97 6.52
C ALA A 125 -11.21 5.57 5.87
N GLN A 126 -10.58 4.60 6.54
CA GLN A 126 -10.47 3.21 6.07
C GLN A 126 -11.84 2.52 5.99
N GLN A 127 -12.73 2.75 6.96
CA GLN A 127 -14.09 2.21 6.93
C GLN A 127 -14.91 2.76 5.76
N GLU A 128 -14.75 4.04 5.43
CA GLU A 128 -15.42 4.63 4.26
C GLU A 128 -14.88 4.03 2.95
N VAL A 129 -13.59 3.73 2.85
CA VAL A 129 -13.06 2.99 1.69
C VAL A 129 -13.62 1.57 1.64
N LEU A 130 -13.63 0.87 2.77
CA LEU A 130 -14.14 -0.50 2.85
C LEU A 130 -15.60 -0.57 2.38
N ARG A 131 -16.44 0.35 2.84
CA ARG A 131 -17.83 0.48 2.39
C ARG A 131 -17.93 0.61 0.86
N ARG A 132 -17.12 1.51 0.27
CA ARG A 132 -17.13 1.74 -1.19
C ARG A 132 -16.66 0.54 -1.99
N GLU A 133 -15.66 -0.19 -1.51
CA GLU A 133 -15.17 -1.40 -2.19
C GLU A 133 -16.21 -2.52 -2.16
N ILE A 134 -16.92 -2.71 -1.04
CA ILE A 134 -18.03 -3.68 -0.93
C ILE A 134 -19.18 -3.29 -1.86
N GLU A 135 -19.58 -2.01 -1.87
CA GLU A 135 -20.65 -1.53 -2.75
C GLU A 135 -20.29 -1.69 -4.23
N ALA A 136 -19.04 -1.40 -4.61
CA ALA A 136 -18.58 -1.58 -5.98
C ALA A 136 -18.58 -3.07 -6.41
N ALA A 137 -18.23 -3.98 -5.50
CA ALA A 137 -18.26 -5.42 -5.77
C ALA A 137 -19.69 -6.00 -5.84
N ALA A 138 -20.68 -5.32 -5.26
CA ALA A 138 -22.09 -5.73 -5.29
C ALA A 138 -22.86 -5.25 -6.53
N LEU A 139 -22.26 -4.40 -7.36
CA LEU A 139 -22.87 -3.94 -8.61
C LEU A 139 -22.63 -4.97 -9.72
N PRO A 140 -23.70 -5.42 -10.43
CA PRO A 140 -23.63 -6.44 -11.46
C PRO A 140 -22.94 -6.00 -12.76
#